data_AF-A0A2Z4JB34-F1
#
_entry.id   AF-A0A2Z4JB34-F1
#
_cell.length_a   1.000
_cell.length_b   1.000
_cell.length_c   1.000
_cell.angle_alpha   90.00
_cell.angle_beta   90.00
_cell.angle_gamma   90.00
#
_symmetry.space_group_name_H-M   'P 1'
#
loop_
_entity.id
_entity.type
_entity.pdbx_description
1 polymer ?
#
loop_
_entity_poly.entity_id
_entity_poly.type
_entity_poly.pdbx_seq_one_letter_code
_entity_poly.pdbx_strand_id
1 'polypeptide(L)' 'MTTAVAGKPKKAYTMNADLKKAGVYDGLQQKEVTAWMDLRNKAAHGDYADYDRDQVRRLIGGVEAFMRKYPA' A
#
# COMPACT_ATOMS: atom_id res chain seq x y z
N MET A 1 -10.88 10.13 9.40
CA MET A 1 -11.06 8.73 8.92
C MET A 1 -10.99 7.82 10.12
N THR A 2 -12.02 7.02 10.38
CA THR A 2 -11.93 6.00 11.43
C THR A 2 -11.15 4.81 10.90
N THR A 3 -10.11 4.40 11.61
CA THR A 3 -9.28 3.22 11.28
C THR A 3 -9.95 1.89 11.61
N ALA A 4 -11.16 1.94 12.18
CA ALA A 4 -11.94 0.79 12.61
C ALA A 4 -13.30 0.70 11.90
N VAL A 5 -13.68 -0.51 11.51
CA VAL A 5 -15.04 -0.88 11.09
C VAL A 5 -15.61 -1.81 12.15
N ALA A 6 -16.61 -1.34 12.90
CA ALA A 6 -17.26 -2.11 13.98
C ALA A 6 -16.27 -2.76 14.97
N GLY A 7 -15.23 -2.02 15.39
CA GLY A 7 -14.22 -2.48 16.35
C GLY A 7 -13.09 -3.35 15.76
N LYS A 8 -13.12 -3.67 14.45
CA LYS A 8 -12.03 -4.38 13.77
C LYS A 8 -11.13 -3.40 12.98
N PRO A 9 -9.81 -3.66 12.89
CA PRO A 9 -8.94 -2.89 12.02
C PRO A 9 -9.45 -2.90 10.58
N LYS A 10 -9.48 -1.74 9.96
CA LYS A 10 -9.87 -1.60 8.55
C LYS A 10 -8.82 -2.28 7.66
N LYS A 11 -9.26 -2.99 6.61
CA LYS A 11 -8.36 -3.60 5.64
C LYS A 11 -7.52 -2.51 4.95
N ALA A 12 -6.24 -2.79 4.73
CA ALA A 12 -5.32 -1.84 4.08
C ALA A 12 -5.83 -1.34 2.72
N TYR A 13 -6.36 -2.24 1.88
CA TYR A 13 -7.02 -1.89 0.62
C TYR A 13 -8.15 -0.87 0.78
N THR A 14 -8.99 -1.03 1.81
CA THR A 14 -10.09 -0.10 2.06
C THR A 14 -9.57 1.24 2.59
N MET A 15 -8.51 1.24 3.41
CA MET A 15 -7.86 2.49 3.82
C MET A 15 -7.25 3.25 2.63
N ASN A 16 -6.60 2.55 1.70
CA ASN A 16 -6.04 3.15 0.47
C ASN A 16 -7.14 3.79 -0.40
N ALA A 17 -8.27 3.10 -0.59
CA ALA A 17 -9.41 3.62 -1.33
C ALA A 17 -10.04 4.86 -0.67
N ASP A 18 -10.18 4.86 0.65
CA ASP A 18 -10.67 5.99 1.42
C ASP A 18 -9.77 7.23 1.28
N LEU A 19 -8.46 7.05 1.36
CA LEU A 19 -7.48 8.13 1.22
C LEU A 19 -7.57 8.79 -0.16
N LYS A 20 -7.69 8.00 -1.22
CA LYS A 20 -7.97 8.53 -2.57
C LYS A 20 -9.31 9.24 -2.63
N LYS A 21 -10.37 8.66 -2.05
CA LYS A 21 -11.72 9.27 -2.05
C LYS A 21 -11.73 10.61 -1.31
N ALA A 22 -10.95 10.75 -0.26
CA ALA A 22 -10.78 11.99 0.48
C ALA A 22 -9.82 12.98 -0.18
N GLY A 23 -9.23 12.64 -1.33
CA GLY A 23 -8.32 13.53 -2.06
C GLY A 23 -6.94 13.68 -1.43
N VAL A 24 -6.54 12.82 -0.50
CA VAL A 24 -5.19 12.85 0.10
C VAL A 24 -4.13 12.57 -0.95
N TYR A 25 -4.43 11.67 -1.88
CA TYR A 25 -3.64 11.45 -3.08
C TYR A 25 -4.52 11.01 -4.26
N ASP A 26 -3.96 11.09 -5.45
CA ASP A 26 -4.66 10.79 -6.69
C ASP A 26 -4.78 9.28 -6.97
N GLY A 27 -5.41 8.96 -8.10
CA GLY A 27 -5.60 7.58 -8.53
C GLY A 27 -4.31 6.88 -8.96
N LEU A 28 -3.26 7.61 -9.33
CA LEU A 28 -1.98 7.01 -9.69
C LEU A 28 -1.29 6.50 -8.42
N GLN A 29 -1.21 7.34 -7.39
CA GLN A 29 -0.65 6.97 -6.09
C GLN A 29 -1.41 5.80 -5.45
N GLN A 30 -2.74 5.77 -5.57
CA GLN A 30 -3.56 4.66 -5.08
C GLN A 30 -3.16 3.31 -5.72
N LYS A 31 -2.86 3.31 -7.02
CA LYS A 31 -2.47 2.10 -7.77
C LYS A 31 -1.07 1.64 -7.39
N GLU A 32 -0.12 2.56 -7.18
CA GLU A 32 1.22 2.23 -6.68
C GLU A 32 1.14 1.55 -5.31
N VAL A 33 0.42 2.14 -4.36
CA VAL A 33 0.22 1.56 -3.02
C VAL A 33 -0.47 0.19 -3.11
N THR A 34 -1.39 0.02 -4.06
CA THR A 34 -2.03 -1.27 -4.33
C THR A 34 -1.03 -2.34 -4.80
N ALA A 35 -0.17 -2.01 -5.76
CA ALA A 35 0.87 -2.93 -6.24
C ALA A 35 1.85 -3.30 -5.12
N TRP A 36 2.20 -2.35 -4.24
CA TRP A 36 3.06 -2.60 -3.09
C TRP A 36 2.42 -3.54 -2.07
N MET A 37 1.12 -3.38 -1.81
CA MET A 37 0.36 -4.29 -0.94
C MET A 37 0.31 -5.72 -1.50
N ASP A 38 0.14 -5.88 -2.82
CA ASP A 38 0.14 -7.20 -3.46
C ASP A 38 1.48 -7.92 -3.27
N LEU A 39 2.60 -7.25 -3.58
CA LEU A 39 3.93 -7.83 -3.42
C LEU A 39 4.21 -8.20 -1.94
N ARG A 40 3.91 -7.31 -1.00
CA ARG A 40 4.03 -7.58 0.44
C ARG A 40 3.22 -8.83 0.83
N ASN A 41 1.99 -8.97 0.33
CA ASN A 41 1.13 -10.09 0.67
C ASN A 41 1.71 -11.41 0.15
N LYS A 42 2.14 -11.47 -1.11
CA LYS A 42 2.85 -12.61 -1.69
C LYS A 42 4.06 -13.01 -0.85
N ALA A 43 4.87 -12.04 -0.46
CA ALA A 43 6.02 -12.27 0.43
C ALA A 43 5.60 -12.86 1.79
N ALA A 44 4.54 -12.34 2.41
CA ALA A 44 4.04 -12.85 3.69
C ALA A 44 3.43 -14.26 3.61
N HIS A 45 2.97 -14.66 2.43
CA HIS A 45 2.41 -15.98 2.16
C HIS A 45 3.44 -16.99 1.62
N GLY A 46 4.66 -16.55 1.29
CA GLY A 46 5.75 -17.41 0.81
C GLY A 46 5.82 -17.57 -0.71
N ASP A 47 5.06 -16.77 -1.47
CA ASP A 47 4.95 -16.83 -2.93
C ASP A 47 6.13 -16.12 -3.63
N TYR A 48 7.36 -16.52 -3.30
CA TYR A 48 8.58 -15.83 -3.74
C TYR A 48 8.88 -15.96 -5.24
N ALA A 49 8.22 -16.89 -5.94
CA ALA A 49 8.34 -17.05 -7.38
C ALA A 49 7.51 -16.01 -8.16
N ASP A 50 6.57 -15.31 -7.50
CA ASP A 50 5.62 -14.40 -8.14
C ASP A 50 6.16 -12.97 -8.29
N TYR A 51 7.40 -12.73 -7.86
CA TYR A 51 8.06 -11.44 -7.99
C TYR A 51 9.59 -11.59 -8.03
N ASP A 52 10.24 -10.56 -8.57
CA ASP A 52 11.69 -10.50 -8.69
C ASP A 52 12.33 -9.49 -7.71
N ARG A 53 13.68 -9.52 -7.64
CA ARG A 53 14.45 -8.62 -6.79
C ARG A 53 14.30 -7.14 -7.17
N ASP A 54 14.06 -6.82 -8.43
CA ASP A 54 13.91 -5.43 -8.88
C ASP A 54 12.56 -4.86 -8.48
N GLN A 55 11.50 -5.69 -8.48
CA GLN A 55 10.19 -5.35 -7.93
C GLN A 55 10.29 -5.08 -6.43
N VAL A 56 11.07 -5.87 -5.68
CA VAL A 56 11.34 -5.61 -4.25
C VAL A 56 12.10 -4.30 -4.04
N ARG A 57 13.13 -4.02 -4.85
CA ARG A 57 13.86 -2.73 -4.75
C ARG A 57 12.94 -1.53 -5.02
N ARG A 58 12.09 -1.62 -6.05
CA ARG A 58 11.10 -0.58 -6.38
C ARG A 58 10.06 -0.40 -5.27
N LEU A 59 9.60 -1.49 -4.65
CA LEU A 59 8.71 -1.44 -3.49
C LEU A 59 9.34 -0.62 -2.36
N ILE A 60 10.56 -0.97 -1.94
CA ILE A 60 11.25 -0.33 -0.81
C ILE A 60 11.42 1.16 -1.09
N GLY A 61 11.99 1.52 -2.24
CA GLY A 61 12.18 2.93 -2.61
C GLY A 61 10.86 3.69 -2.75
N GLY A 62 9.81 3.05 -3.27
CA GLY A 62 8.48 3.63 -3.39
C GLY A 62 7.85 3.94 -2.03
N VAL A 63 7.92 3.01 -1.07
CA VAL A 63 7.41 3.21 0.29
C VAL A 63 8.17 4.33 1.00
N GLU A 64 9.50 4.34 0.90
CA GLU A 64 10.32 5.42 1.49
C GLU A 64 9.94 6.79 0.91
N ALA A 65 9.81 6.89 -0.41
CA ALA A 65 9.40 8.12 -1.08
C ALA A 65 7.98 8.55 -0.66
N PHE A 66 7.05 7.60 -0.56
CA PHE A 66 5.68 7.85 -0.10
C PHE A 66 5.66 8.42 1.33
N MET A 67 6.41 7.82 2.26
CA MET A 67 6.49 8.30 3.65
C MET A 67 7.08 9.72 3.74
N ARG A 68 8.08 10.05 2.92
CA ARG A 68 8.64 11.42 2.87
C ARG A 68 7.63 12.43 2.32
N LYS A 69 6.84 12.02 1.33
CA LYS A 69 5.82 12.88 0.69
C LYS A 69 4.58 13.08 1.58
N TYR A 70 4.22 12.07 2.39
CA TYR A 70 3.06 12.08 3.27
C TYR A 70 3.48 11.80 4.73
N PRO A 71 4.09 12.78 5.41
CA PRO A 71 4.47 12.64 6.83
C PRO A 71 3.23 12.53 7.74
N ALA A 72 3.41 11.90 8.91
CA ALA A 72 2.37 11.71 9.93
C ALA A 72 2.10 12.97 10.76
#